data_AF-A0A7J4DR85-F1
#
_entry.id   AF-A0A7J4DR85-F1
#
_cell.length_a   1.000
_cell.length_b   1.000
_cell.length_c   1.000
_cell.angle_alpha   90.00
_cell.angle_beta   90.00
_cell.angle_gamma   90.00
#
_symmetry.space_group_name_H-M   'P 1'
#
loop_
_entity.id
_entity.type
_entity.pdbx_description
1 polymer ?
#
loop_
_entity_poly.entity_id
_entity_poly.type
_entity_poly.pdbx_seq_one_letter_code
_entity_poly.pdbx_strand_id
1 'polypeptide(L)'
;MESKGVSMATIVLAYDYIREEEKRIVRMAKNVGIKLVLCNLLESPLDYSNRWDADAAIIRPVSMFNAVYAASYFEAMHMLTVNPSYTILYAGDKILTYSLLKSANIPIPHTIQSLHR
;
A
#
# COMPACT_ATOMS: atom_id res chain seq x y z
N MET A 1 28.07 24.18 0.69
CA MET A 1 27.59 23.28 1.76
C MET A 1 26.92 22.10 1.07
N GLU A 2 27.70 21.04 0.84
CA GLU A 2 27.20 19.79 0.28
C GLU A 2 26.12 19.23 1.21
N SER A 3 24.90 19.11 0.67
CA SER A 3 23.83 18.36 1.32
C SER A 3 24.30 16.92 1.45
N LYS A 4 24.53 16.48 2.69
CA LYS A 4 24.80 15.08 3.05
C LYS A 4 23.90 14.18 2.20
N GLY A 5 24.52 13.35 1.36
CA GLY A 5 23.85 12.46 0.44
C GLY A 5 22.84 11.60 1.19
N VAL A 6 21.56 11.83 0.92
CA VAL A 6 20.50 10.90 1.27
C VAL A 6 20.82 9.63 0.49
N SER A 7 21.03 8.51 1.18
CA SER A 7 21.08 7.20 0.53
C SER A 7 19.86 7.07 -0.37
N MET A 8 20.06 6.71 -1.63
CA MET A 8 18.98 6.58 -2.61
C MET A 8 18.02 5.48 -2.16
N ALA A 9 16.87 5.87 -1.59
CA ALA A 9 15.84 4.93 -1.16
C ALA A 9 15.33 4.14 -2.37
N THR A 10 15.23 2.82 -2.21
CA THR A 10 14.64 1.92 -3.21
C THR A 10 13.22 1.61 -2.81
N ILE A 11 12.27 1.98 -3.68
CA ILE A 11 10.83 1.84 -3.40
C ILE A 11 10.22 0.88 -4.42
N VAL A 12 9.44 -0.08 -3.94
CA VAL A 12 8.61 -0.93 -4.78
C VAL A 12 7.29 -0.21 -5.08
N LEU A 13 6.86 -0.21 -6.34
CA LEU A 13 5.51 0.14 -6.74
C LEU A 13 4.78 -1.16 -7.11
N ALA A 14 3.91 -1.62 -6.21
CA ALA A 14 3.10 -2.82 -6.41
C ALA A 14 1.78 -2.46 -7.11
N TYR A 15 1.47 -3.10 -8.23
CA TYR A 15 0.28 -2.81 -9.03
C TYR A 15 -0.26 -4.07 -9.73
N ASP A 16 -1.50 -4.01 -10.20
CA ASP A 16 -2.10 -4.99 -11.12
C ASP A 16 -2.26 -4.39 -12.53
N TYR A 17 -2.93 -3.25 -12.64
CA TYR A 17 -3.13 -2.51 -13.89
C TYR A 17 -2.51 -1.11 -13.79
N ILE A 18 -1.82 -0.68 -14.84
CA ILE A 18 -1.22 0.66 -14.89
C ILE A 18 -2.26 1.69 -15.34
N ARG A 19 -2.65 2.59 -14.44
CA ARG A 19 -3.49 3.77 -14.76
C ARG A 19 -2.65 5.04 -14.79
N GLU A 20 -3.30 6.18 -15.02
CA GLU A 20 -2.61 7.48 -15.07
C GLU A 20 -1.97 7.86 -13.72
N GLU A 21 -2.55 7.42 -12.62
CA GLU A 21 -2.03 7.60 -11.27
C GLU A 21 -0.67 6.91 -11.10
N GLU A 22 -0.55 5.64 -11.47
CA GLU A 22 0.72 4.90 -11.39
C GLU A 22 1.76 5.52 -12.32
N LYS A 23 1.39 5.94 -13.54
CA LYS A 23 2.29 6.64 -14.46
C LYS A 23 2.80 7.97 -13.88
N ARG A 24 1.95 8.71 -13.16
CA ARG A 24 2.35 9.96 -12.47
C ARG A 24 3.35 9.68 -11.35
N ILE A 25 3.17 8.61 -10.58
CA ILE A 25 4.13 8.19 -9.55
C ILE A 25 5.48 7.87 -10.17
N VAL A 26 5.51 7.09 -11.26
CA VAL A 26 6.76 6.76 -11.98
C VAL A 26 7.47 8.01 -12.47
N ARG A 27 6.74 8.96 -13.07
CA ARG A 27 7.31 10.24 -13.52
C ARG A 27 7.89 11.04 -12.36
N MET A 28 7.15 11.13 -11.26
CA MET A 28 7.60 11.88 -10.08
C MET A 28 8.84 11.25 -9.45
N ALA A 29 8.86 9.93 -9.29
CA ALA A 29 10.00 9.20 -8.74
C ALA A 29 11.29 9.46 -9.55
N LYS A 30 11.19 9.50 -10.88
CA LYS A 30 12.31 9.89 -11.76
C LYS A 30 12.77 11.33 -11.51
N ASN A 31 11.83 12.26 -11.36
CA ASN A 31 12.15 13.68 -11.15
C ASN A 31 12.85 13.96 -9.81
N VAL A 32 12.49 13.22 -8.76
CA VAL A 32 13.08 13.39 -7.42
C VAL A 32 14.27 12.47 -7.17
N GLY A 33 14.69 11.68 -8.17
CA GLY A 33 15.81 10.76 -8.04
C GLY A 33 15.55 9.64 -7.03
N ILE A 34 14.38 9.00 -7.06
CA ILE A 34 14.10 7.79 -6.27
C ILE A 34 14.19 6.57 -7.19
N LYS A 35 14.86 5.50 -6.72
CA LYS A 35 14.89 4.23 -7.45
C LYS A 35 13.57 3.50 -7.24
N LEU A 36 12.77 3.41 -8.30
CA LEU A 36 11.47 2.72 -8.26
C LEU A 36 11.57 1.34 -8.93
N VAL A 37 11.19 0.30 -8.20
CA VAL A 37 11.08 -1.09 -8.68
C VAL A 37 9.62 -1.38 -8.98
N LEU A 38 9.29 -1.69 -10.23
CA LEU A 38 7.93 -2.03 -10.63
C LEU A 38 7.63 -3.49 -10.31
N CYS A 39 6.58 -3.76 -9.53
CA CYS A 39 6.13 -5.10 -9.19
C CYS A 39 4.70 -5.30 -9.69
N ASN A 40 4.56 -6.04 -10.79
CA ASN A 40 3.26 -6.45 -11.31
C ASN A 40 2.80 -7.71 -10.59
N LEU A 41 1.77 -7.59 -9.75
CA LEU A 41 1.24 -8.69 -8.94
C LEU A 41 0.57 -9.79 -9.74
N LEU A 42 0.19 -9.52 -10.99
CA LEU A 42 -0.42 -10.52 -11.89
C LEU A 42 0.63 -11.38 -12.59
N GLU A 43 1.87 -10.91 -12.66
CA GLU A 43 2.96 -11.57 -13.39
C GLU A 43 4.08 -12.05 -12.46
N SER A 44 4.22 -11.44 -11.28
CA SER A 44 5.28 -11.71 -10.31
C SER A 44 4.69 -12.31 -9.03
N PRO A 45 4.87 -13.62 -8.78
CA PRO A 45 4.43 -14.22 -7.53
C PRO A 45 5.22 -13.63 -6.35
N LEU A 46 4.54 -13.44 -5.23
CA LEU A 46 5.14 -12.96 -3.99
C LEU A 46 5.69 -14.15 -3.19
N ASP A 47 7.01 -14.33 -3.23
CA ASP A 47 7.72 -15.44 -2.60
C ASP A 47 8.25 -15.05 -1.21
N TYR A 48 7.84 -15.77 -0.17
CA TYR A 48 8.25 -15.52 1.21
C TYR A 48 9.69 -15.96 1.51
N SER A 49 10.31 -16.74 0.64
CA SER A 49 11.70 -17.19 0.80
C SER A 49 12.73 -16.14 0.36
N ASN A 50 12.31 -15.19 -0.48
CA ASN A 50 13.18 -14.17 -1.04
C ASN A 50 13.06 -12.85 -0.27
N ARG A 51 14.22 -12.23 -0.04
CA ARG A 51 14.28 -10.88 0.51
C ARG A 51 14.18 -9.84 -0.61
N TRP A 52 13.44 -8.78 -0.34
CA TRP A 52 13.43 -7.60 -1.19
C TRP A 52 14.58 -6.67 -0.79
N ASP A 53 15.34 -6.21 -1.78
CA ASP A 53 16.32 -5.13 -1.61
C ASP A 53 15.63 -3.77 -1.84
N ALA A 54 14.69 -3.45 -0.94
CA ALA A 54 13.89 -2.23 -0.99
C ALA A 54 13.47 -1.78 0.40
N ASP A 55 13.38 -0.47 0.60
CA ASP A 55 13.08 0.16 1.89
C ASP A 55 11.56 0.26 2.14
N ALA A 56 10.78 0.45 1.07
CA ALA A 56 9.35 0.68 1.15
C ALA A 56 8.59 0.16 -0.07
N ALA A 57 7.28 -0.04 0.09
CA ALA A 57 6.36 -0.41 -0.98
C ALA A 57 5.15 0.52 -1.02
N ILE A 58 4.87 1.09 -2.19
CA ILE A 58 3.65 1.82 -2.49
C ILE A 58 2.64 0.84 -3.09
N ILE A 59 1.50 0.70 -2.42
CA ILE A 59 0.47 -0.29 -2.73
C ILE A 59 -0.59 0.35 -3.62
N ARG A 60 -0.60 -0.02 -4.91
CA ARG A 60 -1.47 0.52 -5.96
C ARG A 60 -2.37 -0.47 -6.73
N PRO A 61 -2.59 -1.74 -6.32
CA PRO A 61 -3.56 -2.58 -7.01
C PRO A 61 -4.96 -1.97 -7.03
N VAL A 62 -5.74 -2.26 -8.07
CA VAL A 62 -7.16 -1.92 -8.20
C VAL A 62 -8.01 -2.83 -7.31
N SER A 63 -7.66 -4.12 -7.21
CA SER A 63 -8.32 -5.06 -6.31
C SER A 63 -7.94 -4.79 -4.85
N MET A 64 -8.94 -4.57 -3.99
CA MET A 64 -8.73 -4.42 -2.54
C MET A 64 -8.01 -5.64 -1.95
N PHE A 65 -8.41 -6.85 -2.35
CA PHE A 65 -7.78 -8.08 -1.83
C PHE A 65 -6.30 -8.16 -2.24
N ASN A 66 -5.98 -7.85 -3.51
CA ASN A 66 -4.59 -7.82 -3.95
C ASN A 66 -3.80 -6.77 -3.18
N ALA A 67 -4.39 -5.60 -2.92
CA ALA A 67 -3.75 -4.54 -2.15
C ALA A 67 -3.48 -4.98 -0.70
N VAL A 68 -4.46 -5.56 0.01
CA VAL A 68 -4.29 -6.05 1.39
C VAL A 68 -3.24 -7.15 1.47
N TYR A 69 -3.28 -8.13 0.56
CA TYR A 69 -2.33 -9.25 0.58
C TYR A 69 -0.92 -8.82 0.18
N ALA A 70 -0.77 -7.95 -0.81
CA ALA A 70 0.53 -7.39 -1.16
C ALA A 70 1.13 -6.57 -0.02
N ALA A 71 0.33 -5.70 0.62
CA ALA A 71 0.79 -4.92 1.76
C ALA A 71 1.23 -5.83 2.92
N SER A 72 0.41 -6.83 3.27
CA SER A 72 0.74 -7.79 4.31
C SER A 72 2.03 -8.56 4.01
N TYR A 73 2.23 -8.97 2.75
CA TYR A 73 3.46 -9.60 2.31
C TYR A 73 4.68 -8.69 2.49
N PHE A 74 4.63 -7.44 2.01
CA PHE A 74 5.75 -6.51 2.14
C PHE A 74 6.04 -6.13 3.60
N GLU A 75 5.02 -6.04 4.45
CA GLU A 75 5.17 -5.87 5.90
C GLU A 75 5.86 -7.06 6.55
N ALA A 76 5.52 -8.29 6.16
CA ALA A 76 6.19 -9.50 6.62
C ALA A 76 7.66 -9.55 6.17
N MET A 77 8.00 -8.88 5.07
CA MET A 77 9.37 -8.67 4.61
C MET A 77 10.07 -7.48 5.29
N HIS A 78 9.48 -6.91 6.34
CA HIS A 78 9.99 -5.75 7.09
C HIS A 78 10.11 -4.45 6.28
N MET A 79 9.36 -4.33 5.19
CA MET A 79 9.30 -3.09 4.41
C MET A 79 8.21 -2.15 4.93
N LEU A 80 8.44 -0.84 4.81
CA LEU A 80 7.40 0.15 5.07
C LEU A 80 6.37 0.14 3.92
N THR A 81 5.09 -0.06 4.24
CA THR A 81 4.01 -0.06 3.24
C THR A 81 3.18 1.20 3.28
N VAL A 82 2.85 1.72 2.09
CA VAL A 82 1.96 2.88 1.93
C VAL A 82 0.81 2.50 0.99
N ASN A 83 -0.42 2.29 1.47
CA ASN A 83 -0.82 2.24 2.89
C ASN A 83 -0.55 0.84 3.50
N PRO A 84 -0.44 0.73 4.84
CA PRO A 84 -0.36 -0.57 5.51
C PRO A 84 -1.62 -1.42 5.32
N SER A 85 -1.46 -2.74 5.41
CA SER A 85 -2.51 -3.76 5.24
C SER A 85 -3.72 -3.49 6.14
N TYR A 86 -3.49 -3.15 7.40
CA TYR A 86 -4.52 -2.73 8.36
C TYR A 86 -5.31 -1.51 7.85
N THR A 87 -4.61 -0.48 7.34
CA THR A 87 -5.26 0.73 6.84
C THR A 87 -6.09 0.45 5.61
N ILE A 88 -5.58 -0.37 4.68
CA ILE A 88 -6.31 -0.78 3.48
C ILE A 88 -7.58 -1.57 3.87
N LEU A 89 -7.45 -2.52 4.80
CA LEU A 89 -8.57 -3.33 5.26
C LEU A 89 -9.68 -2.47 5.87
N TYR A 90 -9.32 -1.57 6.79
CA TYR A 90 -10.30 -0.71 7.45
C TYR A 90 -10.94 0.26 6.47
N ALA A 91 -10.15 0.95 5.64
CA ALA A 91 -10.68 1.89 4.66
C ALA A 91 -11.53 1.22 3.56
N GLY A 92 -11.27 -0.04 3.25
CA GLY A 92 -12.01 -0.82 2.25
C GLY A 92 -13.33 -1.42 2.75
N ASP A 93 -13.50 -1.54 4.08
CA ASP A 93 -14.73 -2.07 4.69
C ASP A 93 -15.44 -0.99 5.53
N LYS A 94 -16.66 -0.64 5.14
CA LYS A 94 -17.43 0.41 5.81
C LYS A 94 -17.80 0.06 7.25
N ILE A 95 -18.10 -1.20 7.54
CA ILE A 95 -18.44 -1.63 8.90
C ILE A 95 -17.20 -1.52 9.79
N LEU A 96 -16.03 -1.94 9.31
CA LEU A 96 -14.78 -1.77 10.05
C LEU A 96 -14.42 -0.30 10.22
N THR A 97 -14.54 0.51 9.16
CA THR A 97 -14.35 1.97 9.23
C THR A 97 -15.26 2.60 10.28
N TYR A 98 -16.57 2.38 10.21
CA TYR A 98 -17.51 2.99 11.15
C TYR A 98 -17.30 2.53 12.58
N SER A 99 -16.96 1.25 12.78
CA SER A 99 -16.64 0.72 14.11
C SER A 99 -15.41 1.42 14.72
N LEU A 100 -14.36 1.63 13.91
CA LEU A 100 -13.16 2.35 14.35
C LEU A 100 -13.42 3.84 14.62
N LEU A 101 -14.16 4.52 13.74
CA LEU A 101 -14.52 5.92 13.95
C LEU A 101 -15.36 6.09 15.21
N LYS A 102 -16.35 5.21 15.41
CA LYS A 102 -17.21 5.24 16.59
C LYS A 102 -16.42 5.00 17.87
N SER A 103 -15.50 4.04 17.90
CA SER A 103 -14.66 3.76 19.08
C SER A 103 -13.70 4.91 19.40
N ALA A 104 -13.26 5.66 18.38
CA ALA A 104 -12.46 6.87 18.52
C ALA A 104 -13.27 8.15 18.83
N ASN A 105 -14.57 8.05 19.12
CA ASN A 105 -15.48 9.18 19.34
C ASN A 105 -15.59 10.16 18.15
N ILE A 106 -15.39 9.68 16.92
CA ILE A 106 -15.59 10.46 15.70
C ILE A 106 -17.05 10.31 15.23
N PRO A 107 -17.75 11.41 14.89
CA PRO A 107 -19.13 11.35 14.39
C PRO A 107 -19.25 10.52 13.10
N ILE A 108 -20.27 9.67 13.04
CA ILE A 108 -20.67 8.91 11.85
C ILE A 108 -22.17 9.10 11.59
N PRO A 109 -22.66 8.89 10.35
CA PRO A 109 -24.09 8.86 10.08
C PRO A 109 -24.80 7.80 10.95
N HIS A 110 -26.08 8.02 11.26
CA HIS A 110 -26.88 7.01 11.94
C HIS A 110 -26.90 5.71 11.11
N THR A 111 -26.29 4.66 11.65
CA THR A 111 -26.01 3.41 10.93
C THR A 111 -26.51 2.23 11.76
N ILE A 112 -27.27 1.33 11.13
CA ILE A 112 -27.72 0.06 11.71
C ILE A 112 -27.12 -1.07 10.89
N GLN A 113 -26.45 -2.01 11.55
CA GLN A 113 -25.90 -3.22 10.93
C GLN A 113 -26.82 -4.41 11.21
N SER A 114 -27.16 -5.17 10.16
CA SER A 114 -27.87 -6.45 10.28
C SER A 114 -26.96 -7.57 9.79
N LEU A 115 -26.91 -8.69 10.52
CA LEU A 115 -26.17 -9.88 10.14
C LEU A 115 -27.17 -10.96 9.74
N HIS A 116 -26.94 -11.60 8.59
CA HIS A 116 -27.72 -12.76 8.19
C HIS A 116 -27.27 -13.99 9.01
N ARG A 117 -28.22 -14.85 9.36
CA ARG A 117 -27.98 -16.12 10.07
C ARG A 117 -27.54 -17.24 9.15
#